data_AF-A0AAI9CXR7-F1
#
_entry.id   AF-A0AAI9CXR7-F1
#
_cell.length_a   1.000
_cell.length_b   1.000
_cell.length_c   1.000
_cell.angle_alpha   90.00
_cell.angle_beta   90.00
_cell.angle_gamma   90.00
#
_symmetry.space_group_name_H-M   'P 1'
#
loop_
_entity.id
_entity.type
_entity.pdbx_description
1 polymer ?
#
loop_
_entity_poly.entity_id
_entity_poly.type
_entity_poly.pdbx_seq_one_letter_code
_entity_poly.pdbx_strand_id
1 'polypeptide(L)' 'MKHNTTATRLLTYSDVCGILNRNYKTIWAWVRDGQFPKPVKFRGKTIGWKQEDFDQWIAENSN' A
#
# COMPACT_ATOMS: atom_id res chain seq x y z
N MET A 1 29.71 5.94 5.04
CA MET A 1 28.60 6.48 5.84
C MET A 1 27.32 6.03 5.16
N LYS A 2 26.57 5.08 5.75
CA LYS A 2 25.37 4.55 5.12
C LYS A 2 24.29 5.62 5.27
N HIS A 3 23.91 6.27 4.17
CA HIS A 3 22.68 7.05 4.15
C HIS A 3 21.54 6.04 4.26
N ASN A 4 21.15 5.69 5.48
CA ASN A 4 19.87 5.06 5.76
C ASN A 4 18.81 6.16 5.64
N THR A 5 18.65 6.69 4.44
CA THR A 5 17.51 7.53 4.10
C THR A 5 16.34 6.56 4.09
N THR A 6 15.52 6.58 5.14
CA THR A 6 14.16 6.04 5.13
C THR A 6 13.38 6.81 4.07
N ALA A 7 13.66 6.53 2.81
CA ALA A 7 12.90 7.05 1.70
C ALA A 7 11.55 6.36 1.81
N THR A 8 10.55 7.07 2.35
CA THR A 8 9.17 6.60 2.40
C THR A 8 8.72 6.31 0.98
N ARG A 9 8.89 5.05 0.57
CA ARG A 9 8.55 4.60 -0.76
C ARG A 9 7.05 4.43 -0.79
N LEU A 10 6.39 5.19 -1.66
CA LEU A 10 4.97 5.08 -1.86
C LEU A 10 4.75 4.06 -2.97
N LEU A 11 4.01 3.00 -2.64
CA LEU A 11 3.51 2.03 -3.60
C LEU A 11 2.33 2.66 -4.31
N THR A 12 2.45 2.79 -5.63
CA THR A 12 1.36 3.26 -6.46
C THR A 12 0.31 2.17 -6.60
N TYR A 13 -0.84 2.57 -7.13
CA TYR A 13 -1.91 1.64 -7.47
C TYR A 13 -1.43 0.44 -8.33
N SER A 14 -0.58 0.71 -9.33
CA SER A 14 -0.02 -0.32 -10.20
C SER A 14 0.93 -1.27 -9.47
N ASP A 15 1.75 -0.76 -8.56
CA ASP A 15 2.67 -1.58 -7.76
C ASP A 15 1.89 -2.58 -6.91
N VAL A 16 0.88 -2.10 -6.18
CA VAL A 16 0.07 -2.95 -5.31
C VAL A 16 -0.69 -4.01 -6.12
N CYS A 17 -1.25 -3.63 -7.27
CA CYS A 17 -1.89 -4.56 -8.19
C CYS A 17 -0.93 -5.67 -8.65
N GLY A 18 0.31 -5.30 -8.97
CA GLY A 18 1.36 -6.23 -9.39
C GLY A 18 1.83 -7.15 -8.28
N ILE A 19 2.05 -6.62 -7.07
CA ILE A 19 2.52 -7.38 -5.91
C ILE A 19 1.48 -8.41 -5.47
N LEU A 20 0.21 -8.00 -5.36
CA LEU A 20 -0.86 -8.90 -4.91
C LEU A 20 -1.39 -9.79 -6.04
N ASN A 21 -1.04 -9.50 -7.29
CA ASN A 21 -1.65 -10.13 -8.47
C ASN A 21 -3.19 -10.13 -8.39
N ARG A 22 -3.74 -8.96 -8.03
CA ARG A 22 -5.18 -8.73 -7.83
C ARG A 22 -5.61 -7.43 -8.48
N ASN A 23 -6.83 -7.41 -9.00
CA ASN A 23 -7.39 -6.26 -9.68
C ASN A 23 -7.73 -5.12 -8.70
N TYR A 24 -7.74 -3.88 -9.20
CA TYR A 24 -8.10 -2.67 -8.46
C TYR A 24 -9.41 -2.73 -7.72
N LYS A 25 -10.41 -3.42 -8.27
CA LYS A 25 -11.70 -3.56 -7.62
C LYS A 25 -11.57 -4.32 -6.32
N THR A 26 -10.77 -5.39 -6.29
CA THR A 26 -10.53 -6.19 -5.09
C THR A 26 -9.81 -5.38 -4.03
N ILE A 27 -8.76 -4.64 -4.43
CA ILE A 27 -8.02 -3.78 -3.49
C ILE A 27 -8.91 -2.69 -2.91
N TRP A 28 -9.73 -2.04 -3.75
CA TRP A 28 -10.70 -1.05 -3.27
C TRP A 28 -11.77 -1.64 -2.37
N ALA A 29 -12.20 -2.88 -2.62
CA ALA A 29 -13.13 -3.59 -1.75
C ALA A 29 -12.51 -3.78 -0.36
N TRP A 30 -11.25 -4.22 -0.28
CA TRP A 30 -10.54 -4.38 0.99
C TRP A 30 -10.28 -3.05 1.70
N VAL A 31 -9.91 -1.99 0.96
CA VAL A 31 -9.77 -0.63 1.52
C VAL A 31 -11.10 -0.15 2.11
N ARG A 32 -12.21 -0.40 1.43
CA ARG A 32 -13.56 -0.03 1.90
C ARG A 32 -13.98 -0.86 3.12
N ASP A 33 -13.63 -2.13 3.14
CA ASP A 33 -13.94 -3.06 4.22
C ASP A 33 -13.06 -2.83 5.47
N GLY A 34 -11.99 -2.04 5.33
CA GLY A 34 -11.00 -1.82 6.39
C GLY A 34 -9.98 -2.95 6.53
N GLN A 35 -10.01 -3.92 5.61
CA GLN A 35 -9.06 -5.02 5.52
C GLN A 35 -7.75 -4.64 4.82
N PHE A 36 -7.59 -3.42 4.31
CA PHE A 36 -6.37 -2.97 3.62
C PHE A 36 -5.85 -1.67 4.24
N PRO A 37 -4.53 -1.40 4.22
CA PRO A 37 -3.98 -0.16 4.73
C PRO A 37 -4.59 1.08 4.06
N LYS A 38 -4.70 2.16 4.84
CA LYS A 38 -5.30 3.40 4.36
C LYS A 38 -4.40 4.03 3.28
N PRO A 39 -4.96 4.39 2.11
CA PRO A 39 -4.20 5.08 1.09
C PRO A 39 -3.81 6.47 1.57
N VAL A 40 -2.59 6.87 1.25
CA VAL A 40 -2.12 8.25 1.36
C VAL A 40 -2.84 9.08 0.29
N LYS A 41 -3.52 10.13 0.73
CA LYS A 41 -4.24 11.07 -0.14
C LYS A 41 -3.49 12.39 -0.17
N PHE A 42 -3.24 12.91 -1.36
CA PHE A 42 -2.68 14.24 -1.58
C PHE A 42 -3.66 15.07 -2.40
N ARG A 43 -4.08 16.21 -1.88
CA ARG A 43 -5.07 17.11 -2.51
C ARG A 43 -6.35 16.39 -2.97
N GLY A 44 -6.86 15.47 -2.15
CA GLY A 44 -8.06 14.68 -2.45
C GLY A 44 -7.87 13.53 -3.45
N LYS A 45 -6.68 13.37 -4.04
CA LYS A 45 -6.33 12.23 -4.90
C LYS A 45 -5.52 11.21 -4.12
N THR A 46 -5.86 9.93 -4.25
CA THR A 46 -5.03 8.84 -3.72
C THR A 46 -3.72 8.80 -4.50
N ILE A 47 -2.60 8.95 -3.80
CA ILE A 47 -1.26 8.87 -4.41
C ILE A 47 -0.64 7.48 -4.28
N GLY A 48 -1.06 6.70 -3.28
CA GLY A 48 -0.55 5.36 -3.05
C GLY A 48 -0.62 4.95 -1.60
N TRP A 49 0.15 3.93 -1.24
CA TRP A 49 0.30 3.40 0.11
C TRP A 49 1.75 3.52 0.54
N LYS A 50 2.01 3.76 1.82
CA LYS A 50 3.39 3.63 2.28
C LYS A 50 3.80 2.16 2.21
N GLN A 51 5.00 1.92 1.72
CA GLN A 51 5.54 0.57 1.65
C GLN A 51 5.61 -0.08 3.05
N GLU A 52 5.91 0.69 4.10
CA GLU A 52 5.93 0.21 5.49
C GLU A 52 4.57 -0.35 5.96
N ASP A 53 3.47 0.39 5.74
CA ASP A 53 2.12 -0.02 6.12
C ASP A 53 1.67 -1.25 5.32
N PHE A 54 2.08 -1.33 4.05
CA PHE A 54 1.76 -2.45 3.17
C PHE A 54 2.52 -3.72 3.55
N ASP A 55 3.81 -3.61 3.86
CA ASP A 55 4.65 -4.74 4.29
C ASP A 55 4.16 -5.32 5.61
N GLN A 56 3.84 -4.44 6.58
CA GLN A 56 3.22 -4.84 7.84
C GLN A 56 1.89 -5.57 7.61
N TRP A 57 1.04 -5.05 6.73
CA TRP A 57 -0.23 -5.69 6.40
C TRP A 57 -0.04 -7.09 5.79
N ILE A 58 0.92 -7.27 4.88
CA ILE A 58 1.22 -8.60 4.32
C ILE A 58 1.68 -9.55 5.42
N ALA A 59 2.56 -9.09 6.31
CA ALA A 59 3.05 -9.89 7.43
C ALA A 59 1.92 -10.32 8.37
N GLU A 60 0.96 -9.45 8.66
CA GLU A 60 -0.22 -9.75 9.48
C GLU A 60 -1.19 -10.74 8.80
N ASN A 61 -1.29 -10.73 7.46
CA ASN A 61 -2.24 -11.58 6.71
C ASN A 61 -1.62 -12.87 6.14
N SER A 62 -0.30 -13.07 6.28
CA SER A 62 0.40 -14.28 5.82
C SER A 62 0.59 -15.35 6.90
N ASN A 63 -0.09 -15.20 8.05
CA ASN A 63 -0.02 -16.09 9.21
C ASN A 63 -1.35 -16.84 9.40
#